data_AF-A0A837HGK2-F1
#
_entry.id   AF-A0A837HGK2-F1
#
_cell.length_a   1.000
_cell.length_b   1.000
_cell.length_c   1.000
_cell.angle_alpha   90.00
_cell.angle_beta   90.00
_cell.angle_gamma   90.00
#
_symmetry.space_group_name_H-M   'P 1'
#
loop_
_entity.id
_entity.type
_entity.pdbx_description
1 polymer ?
#
loop_
_entity_poly.entity_id
_entity_poly.type
_entity_poly.pdbx_seq_one_letter_code
_entity_poly.pdbx_strand_id
1 'polypeptide(L)'
;MRTVHKLKTGEVTGKASNERYAAVWFNKNFIKTSQYDINYLTVTSCDADHKYHPNHFANLAFKFLDNPKRYRMFWQPAVMFYNNIWEIPAITRVPNTLGSIWNLSQLPRKDRLINAQNYSLSFKLLDEVDYWDADKIPEDWGIFFKAYYKVGGGLEVEPIYLPLHADAAQSSSFWKTLKNQYEQYRRWAWGASDDSWIIKNYLIDTKIPFWDKTTRLGFVLWAHFMWPVNWFLITIGLTLPTLLNPAFGRTTLGFMVPKLSSYILTASLVFLLSLIFIDNIYKPKRPASISVWRSILFPFEFILMPIAGLFFNALPGLDAHTRLMLGKYIQYKVTEKV
;
A
#
# COMPACT_ATOMS: atom_id res chain seq x y z
N MET A 1 7.57 -26.00 -8.21
CA MET A 1 6.35 -26.22 -9.03
C MET A 1 5.89 -24.89 -9.59
N ARG A 2 5.38 -24.86 -10.83
CA ARG A 2 4.91 -23.63 -11.49
C ARG A 2 3.60 -23.92 -12.19
N THR A 3 2.60 -23.07 -11.98
CA THR A 3 1.36 -23.06 -12.77
C THR A 3 1.49 -22.00 -13.87
N VAL A 4 0.77 -22.20 -14.97
CA VAL A 4 0.66 -21.21 -16.05
C VAL A 4 -0.82 -20.97 -16.30
N HIS A 5 -1.27 -19.76 -15.95
CA HIS A 5 -2.67 -19.39 -16.10
C HIS A 5 -2.95 -18.94 -17.53
N LYS A 6 -4.00 -19.50 -18.14
CA LYS A 6 -4.59 -19.00 -19.39
C LYS A 6 -5.83 -18.20 -19.03
N LEU A 7 -5.80 -16.90 -19.32
CA LEU A 7 -6.89 -15.97 -19.01
C LEU A 7 -8.21 -16.45 -19.60
N LYS A 8 -9.27 -16.36 -18.80
CA LYS A 8 -10.64 -16.66 -19.20
C LYS A 8 -11.45 -15.40 -19.40
N THR A 9 -12.57 -15.52 -20.10
CA THR A 9 -13.54 -14.43 -20.27
C THR A 9 -14.01 -13.93 -18.91
N GLY A 10 -13.95 -12.60 -18.71
CA GLY A 10 -14.32 -11.95 -17.45
C GLY A 10 -13.17 -11.76 -16.46
N GLU A 11 -11.99 -12.32 -16.72
CA GLU A 11 -10.81 -12.11 -15.89
C GLU A 11 -9.97 -10.93 -16.41
N VAL A 12 -9.31 -10.24 -15.49
CA VAL A 12 -8.35 -9.18 -15.79
C VAL A 12 -6.94 -9.75 -15.73
N THR A 13 -6.10 -9.36 -16.70
CA THR A 13 -4.67 -9.69 -16.64
C THR A 13 -4.07 -9.12 -15.38
N GLY A 14 -3.28 -9.88 -14.62
CA GLY A 14 -2.60 -9.32 -13.45
C GLY A 14 -2.33 -10.35 -12.37
N LYS A 15 -2.04 -9.83 -11.18
CA LYS A 15 -1.67 -10.63 -10.00
C LYS A 15 -2.84 -11.46 -9.49
N ALA A 16 -4.01 -10.84 -9.27
CA ALA A 16 -5.20 -11.49 -8.72
C ALA A 16 -5.63 -12.76 -9.47
N SER A 17 -5.72 -12.69 -10.80
CA SER A 17 -6.15 -13.83 -11.63
C SER A 17 -5.13 -14.98 -11.62
N ASN A 18 -3.84 -14.65 -11.64
CA ASN A 18 -2.76 -15.64 -11.51
C ASN A 18 -2.77 -16.32 -10.14
N GLU A 19 -2.90 -15.55 -9.06
CA GLU A 19 -2.95 -16.06 -7.69
C GLU A 19 -4.17 -16.95 -7.46
N ARG A 20 -5.36 -16.52 -7.91
CA ARG A 20 -6.59 -17.34 -7.88
C ARG A 20 -6.37 -18.67 -8.57
N TYR A 21 -5.87 -18.66 -9.81
CA TYR A 21 -5.65 -19.88 -10.57
C TYR A 21 -4.68 -20.82 -9.85
N ALA A 22 -3.56 -20.29 -9.36
CA ALA A 22 -2.55 -21.09 -8.67
C ALA A 22 -3.10 -21.73 -7.38
N ALA A 23 -3.84 -20.98 -6.57
CA ALA A 23 -4.41 -21.48 -5.32
C ALA A 23 -5.53 -22.52 -5.55
N VAL A 24 -6.44 -22.27 -6.50
CA VAL A 24 -7.48 -23.25 -6.86
C VAL A 24 -6.85 -24.54 -7.41
N TRP A 25 -5.84 -24.41 -8.25
CA TRP A 25 -5.10 -25.56 -8.77
C TRP A 25 -4.39 -26.32 -7.64
N PHE A 26 -3.74 -25.62 -6.71
CA PHE A 26 -3.08 -26.24 -5.56
C PHE A 26 -4.08 -27.01 -4.68
N ASN A 27 -5.21 -26.39 -4.36
CA ASN A 27 -6.28 -27.04 -3.60
C ASN A 27 -6.74 -28.34 -4.27
N LYS A 28 -7.02 -28.30 -5.57
CA LYS A 28 -7.49 -29.48 -6.32
C LYS A 28 -6.49 -30.63 -6.34
N ASN A 29 -5.20 -30.34 -6.50
CA ASN A 29 -4.19 -31.38 -6.75
C ASN A 29 -3.48 -31.87 -5.49
N PHE A 30 -3.55 -31.13 -4.37
CA PHE A 30 -2.78 -31.43 -3.17
C PHE A 30 -3.63 -31.53 -1.91
N ILE A 31 -4.56 -30.61 -1.71
CA ILE A 31 -5.39 -30.60 -0.51
C ILE A 31 -6.54 -31.60 -0.66
N LYS A 32 -7.27 -31.56 -1.78
CA LYS A 32 -8.38 -32.51 -2.05
C LYS A 32 -7.92 -33.95 -2.25
N THR A 33 -6.63 -34.16 -2.57
CA THR A 33 -6.02 -35.50 -2.64
C THR A 33 -5.36 -35.90 -1.32
N SER A 34 -5.62 -35.18 -0.23
CA SER A 34 -5.11 -35.46 1.12
C SER A 34 -3.58 -35.53 1.24
N GLN A 35 -2.84 -34.85 0.35
CA GLN A 35 -1.38 -34.75 0.46
C GLN A 35 -0.95 -33.71 1.50
N TYR A 36 -1.76 -32.68 1.72
CA TYR A 36 -1.52 -31.65 2.74
C TYR A 36 -2.81 -31.31 3.50
N ASP A 37 -2.69 -31.07 4.81
CA ASP A 37 -3.80 -30.60 5.65
C ASP A 37 -3.94 -29.08 5.56
N ILE A 38 -5.09 -28.63 5.03
CA ILE A 38 -5.45 -27.20 4.89
C ILE A 38 -5.36 -26.42 6.21
N ASN A 39 -5.54 -27.10 7.35
CA ASN A 39 -5.49 -26.48 8.68
C ASN A 39 -4.07 -26.05 9.08
N TYR A 40 -3.02 -26.54 8.40
CA TYR A 40 -1.62 -26.23 8.68
C TYR A 40 -0.91 -25.55 7.50
N LEU A 41 -1.68 -24.94 6.61
CA LEU A 41 -1.15 -24.23 5.43
C LEU A 41 -1.38 -22.72 5.54
N THR A 42 -0.33 -21.98 5.23
CA THR A 42 -0.39 -20.55 4.91
C THR A 42 -0.10 -20.34 3.43
N VAL A 43 -0.59 -19.23 2.91
CA VAL A 43 -0.33 -18.76 1.54
C VAL A 43 0.12 -17.32 1.61
N THR A 44 1.17 -16.99 0.85
CA THR A 44 1.77 -15.67 0.82
C THR A 44 1.60 -15.07 -0.57
N SER A 45 0.94 -13.91 -0.64
CA SER A 45 0.91 -13.07 -1.84
C SER A 45 2.15 -12.19 -1.84
N CYS A 46 2.95 -12.27 -2.91
CA CYS A 46 4.21 -11.53 -3.02
C CYS A 46 4.56 -11.20 -4.47
N ASP A 47 5.27 -10.08 -4.64
CA ASP A 47 5.87 -9.72 -5.91
C ASP A 47 7.24 -10.44 -6.05
N ALA A 48 7.67 -10.66 -7.29
CA ALA A 48 8.86 -11.45 -7.60
C ALA A 48 10.18 -10.82 -7.11
N ASP A 49 10.19 -9.52 -6.86
CA ASP A 49 11.34 -8.75 -6.36
C ASP A 49 11.46 -8.72 -4.83
N HIS A 50 10.50 -9.29 -4.11
CA HIS A 50 10.51 -9.28 -2.66
C HIS A 50 11.65 -10.13 -2.07
N LYS A 51 12.50 -9.50 -1.26
CA LYS A 51 13.59 -10.13 -0.52
C LYS A 51 13.27 -10.17 0.96
N TYR A 52 12.95 -11.36 1.44
CA TYR A 52 12.56 -11.63 2.82
C TYR A 52 13.76 -11.61 3.78
N HIS A 53 13.53 -11.12 5.00
CA HIS A 53 14.44 -11.39 6.11
C HIS A 53 14.59 -12.92 6.32
N PRO A 54 15.80 -13.45 6.63
CA PRO A 54 16.02 -14.90 6.79
C PRO A 54 15.05 -15.59 7.76
N ASN A 55 14.67 -14.89 8.82
CA ASN A 55 13.72 -15.40 9.83
C ASN A 55 12.24 -15.13 9.50
N HIS A 56 11.90 -14.59 8.33
CA HIS A 56 10.52 -14.19 8.02
C HIS A 56 9.55 -15.36 8.10
N PHE A 57 9.82 -16.46 7.36
CA PHE A 57 8.92 -17.60 7.32
C PHE A 57 8.91 -18.41 8.63
N ALA A 58 10.02 -18.41 9.38
CA ALA A 58 10.05 -18.97 10.74
C ALA A 58 9.14 -18.19 11.69
N ASN A 59 9.18 -16.85 11.62
CA ASN A 59 8.31 -15.97 12.41
C ASN A 59 6.83 -16.13 11.99
N LEU A 60 6.55 -16.18 10.69
CA LEU A 60 5.20 -16.45 10.16
C LEU A 60 4.66 -17.79 10.68
N ALA A 61 5.46 -18.86 10.63
CA ALA A 61 5.06 -20.18 11.12
C ALA A 61 4.76 -20.14 12.63
N PHE A 62 5.62 -19.50 13.43
CA PHE A 62 5.38 -19.29 14.86
C PHE A 62 4.06 -18.55 15.11
N LYS A 63 3.86 -17.39 14.48
CA LYS A 63 2.63 -16.59 14.63
C LYS A 63 1.38 -17.34 14.20
N PHE A 64 1.46 -18.10 13.12
CA PHE A 64 0.35 -18.92 12.65
C PHE A 64 -0.02 -20.01 13.66
N LEU A 65 0.95 -20.74 14.21
CA LEU A 65 0.69 -21.85 15.13
C LEU A 65 0.28 -21.40 16.52
N ASP A 66 0.87 -20.32 17.04
CA ASP A 66 0.62 -19.78 18.37
C ASP A 66 -0.75 -19.09 18.50
N ASN A 67 -1.26 -18.53 17.40
CA ASN A 67 -2.48 -17.72 17.45
C ASN A 67 -3.76 -18.60 17.37
N PRO A 68 -4.64 -18.59 18.39
CA PRO A 68 -5.90 -19.34 18.35
C PRO A 68 -6.88 -18.81 17.27
N LYS A 69 -6.71 -17.54 16.85
CA LYS A 69 -7.48 -16.89 15.78
C LYS A 69 -6.80 -16.98 14.41
N ARG A 70 -5.84 -17.88 14.21
CA ARG A 70 -5.06 -18.03 12.95
C ARG A 70 -5.87 -18.10 11.65
N TYR A 71 -7.10 -18.59 11.68
CA TYR A 71 -7.97 -18.63 10.50
C TYR A 71 -8.73 -17.32 10.24
N ARG A 72 -8.49 -16.30 11.06
CA ARG A 72 -9.06 -14.95 10.96
C ARG A 72 -7.97 -13.87 10.99
N MET A 73 -6.78 -14.20 10.52
CA MET A 73 -5.62 -13.32 10.52
C MET A 73 -5.00 -13.21 9.14
N PHE A 74 -4.55 -12.00 8.83
CA PHE A 74 -3.52 -11.73 7.83
C PHE A 74 -2.20 -11.42 8.55
N TRP A 75 -1.08 -11.71 7.92
CA TRP A 75 0.25 -11.34 8.42
C TRP A 75 0.98 -10.51 7.38
N GLN A 76 1.44 -9.32 7.76
CA GLN A 76 2.12 -8.39 6.85
C GLN A 76 3.49 -7.98 7.41
N PRO A 77 4.58 -8.08 6.63
CA PRO A 77 5.89 -7.58 7.04
C PRO A 77 6.04 -6.06 6.89
N ALA A 78 7.17 -5.54 7.38
CA ALA A 78 7.60 -4.17 7.11
C ALA A 78 8.14 -4.03 5.68
N VAL A 79 7.27 -3.72 4.72
CA VAL A 79 7.67 -3.53 3.31
C VAL A 79 8.45 -2.23 3.12
N MET A 80 9.67 -2.34 2.61
CA MET A 80 10.59 -1.22 2.37
C MET A 80 11.11 -1.25 0.93
N PHE A 81 11.01 -0.15 0.20
CA PHE A 81 11.42 -0.01 -1.20
C PHE A 81 12.93 0.26 -1.34
N TYR A 82 13.73 -0.65 -0.78
CA TYR A 82 15.17 -0.43 -0.59
C TYR A 82 16.08 -1.23 -1.50
N ASN A 83 15.60 -2.23 -2.24
CA ASN A 83 16.47 -3.09 -3.04
C ASN A 83 17.34 -2.31 -4.04
N ASN A 84 16.74 -1.33 -4.73
CA ASN A 84 17.35 -0.51 -5.77
C ASN A 84 17.30 1.00 -5.44
N ILE A 85 17.15 1.37 -4.16
CA ILE A 85 16.96 2.77 -3.74
C ILE A 85 18.11 3.69 -4.17
N TRP A 86 19.32 3.14 -4.25
CA TRP A 86 20.50 3.88 -4.66
C TRP A 86 20.62 4.05 -6.18
N GLU A 87 19.88 3.27 -6.97
CA GLU A 87 19.94 3.31 -8.43
C GLU A 87 18.98 4.38 -8.97
N ILE A 88 17.80 4.50 -8.37
CA ILE A 88 16.73 5.39 -8.86
C ILE A 88 17.05 6.89 -8.70
N PRO A 89 16.50 7.76 -9.59
CA PRO A 89 16.68 9.21 -9.52
C PRO A 89 16.18 9.84 -8.21
N ALA A 90 16.75 10.98 -7.80
CA ALA A 90 16.39 11.67 -6.54
C ALA A 90 14.87 11.92 -6.42
N ILE A 91 14.25 12.38 -7.51
CA ILE A 91 12.83 12.74 -7.54
C ILE A 91 11.88 11.54 -7.33
N THR A 92 12.30 10.31 -7.65
CA THR A 92 11.55 9.08 -7.30
C THR A 92 12.07 8.41 -6.05
N ARG A 93 13.33 8.65 -5.65
CA ARG A 93 13.90 8.14 -4.39
C ARG A 93 13.21 8.70 -3.16
N VAL A 94 12.90 10.00 -3.17
CA VAL A 94 12.17 10.66 -2.07
C VAL A 94 10.83 9.98 -1.79
N PRO A 95 9.89 9.83 -2.76
CA PRO A 95 8.61 9.19 -2.49
C PRO A 95 8.72 7.71 -2.13
N ASN A 96 9.70 6.95 -2.65
CA ASN A 96 9.91 5.55 -2.25
C ASN A 96 10.49 5.43 -0.82
N THR A 97 11.37 6.37 -0.43
CA THR A 97 11.86 6.46 0.95
C THR A 97 10.72 6.78 1.91
N LEU A 98 9.93 7.81 1.60
CA LEU A 98 8.75 8.17 2.39
C LEU A 98 7.70 7.06 2.42
N GLY A 99 7.52 6.32 1.32
CA GLY A 99 6.65 5.15 1.26
C GLY A 99 7.10 4.02 2.19
N SER A 100 8.41 3.79 2.29
CA SER A 100 8.98 2.79 3.23
C SER A 100 8.74 3.19 4.68
N ILE A 101 8.96 4.47 5.00
CA ILE A 101 8.67 5.05 6.33
C ILE A 101 7.17 4.95 6.64
N TRP A 102 6.32 5.30 5.67
CA TRP A 102 4.87 5.20 5.80
C TRP A 102 4.42 3.77 6.10
N ASN A 103 4.86 2.79 5.31
CA ASN A 103 4.56 1.38 5.52
C ASN A 103 4.95 0.91 6.92
N LEU A 104 6.16 1.27 7.38
CA LEU A 104 6.62 0.94 8.73
C LEU A 104 5.73 1.57 9.81
N SER A 105 5.34 2.84 9.64
CA SER A 105 4.48 3.56 10.58
C SER A 105 3.04 3.02 10.68
N GLN A 106 2.58 2.27 9.67
CA GLN A 106 1.25 1.67 9.71
C GLN A 106 1.20 0.39 10.55
N LEU A 107 2.30 -0.37 10.62
CA LEU A 107 2.36 -1.65 11.36
C LEU A 107 1.88 -1.58 12.82
N PRO A 108 2.23 -0.58 13.64
CA PRO A 108 1.71 -0.49 15.01
C PRO A 108 0.22 -0.13 15.08
N ARG A 109 -0.39 0.39 14.00
CA ARG A 109 -1.80 0.79 13.94
C ARG A 109 -2.71 -0.40 13.66
N LYS A 110 -2.59 -1.44 14.49
CA LYS A 110 -3.41 -2.67 14.40
C LYS A 110 -4.92 -2.38 14.43
N ASP A 111 -5.33 -1.26 15.02
CA ASP A 111 -6.70 -0.77 15.04
C ASP A 111 -7.32 -0.53 13.66
N ARG A 112 -6.48 -0.34 12.63
CA ARG A 112 -6.91 0.00 11.27
C ARG A 112 -6.01 -0.57 10.18
N LEU A 113 -5.10 -1.49 10.51
CA LEU A 113 -4.15 -2.05 9.55
C LEU A 113 -4.90 -2.95 8.56
N ILE A 114 -4.68 -2.72 7.27
CA ILE A 114 -5.21 -3.52 6.15
C ILE A 114 -4.02 -4.05 5.37
N ASN A 115 -4.09 -5.30 4.91
CA ASN A 115 -2.98 -5.91 4.17
C ASN A 115 -2.74 -5.20 2.84
N ALA A 116 -1.47 -5.05 2.49
CA ALA A 116 -1.02 -4.37 1.28
C ALA A 116 0.32 -4.95 0.84
N GLN A 117 0.53 -5.04 -0.48
CA GLN A 117 1.80 -5.35 -1.18
C GLN A 117 2.35 -6.76 -0.93
N ASN A 118 2.49 -7.13 0.32
CA ASN A 118 2.91 -8.43 0.78
C ASN A 118 2.11 -8.84 2.02
N TYR A 119 1.49 -10.00 1.96
CA TYR A 119 0.81 -10.56 3.11
C TYR A 119 0.71 -12.07 3.01
N SER A 120 0.50 -12.68 4.16
CA SER A 120 0.15 -14.09 4.29
C SER A 120 -1.19 -14.24 4.97
N LEU A 121 -1.90 -15.32 4.68
CA LEU A 121 -3.10 -15.73 5.37
C LEU A 121 -3.16 -17.25 5.44
N SER A 122 -4.04 -17.80 6.28
CA SER A 122 -4.27 -19.24 6.26
C SER A 122 -4.92 -19.66 4.93
N PHE A 123 -4.50 -20.81 4.39
CA PHE A 123 -5.12 -21.34 3.18
C PHE A 123 -6.60 -21.67 3.41
N LYS A 124 -6.96 -22.07 4.64
CA LYS A 124 -8.34 -22.28 5.07
C LYS A 124 -9.22 -21.03 4.90
N LEU A 125 -8.74 -19.88 5.36
CA LEU A 125 -9.44 -18.61 5.16
C LEU A 125 -9.59 -18.30 3.67
N LEU A 126 -8.52 -18.50 2.89
CA LEU A 126 -8.55 -18.25 1.46
C LEU A 126 -9.58 -19.14 0.72
N ASP A 127 -9.68 -20.41 1.09
CA ASP A 127 -10.66 -21.35 0.53
C ASP A 127 -12.10 -20.99 0.95
N GLU A 128 -12.32 -20.63 2.23
CA GLU A 128 -13.63 -20.21 2.76
C GLU A 128 -14.20 -18.97 2.03
N VAL A 129 -13.32 -18.08 1.58
CA VAL A 129 -13.69 -16.83 0.90
C VAL A 129 -13.70 -16.95 -0.62
N ASP A 130 -13.54 -18.15 -1.16
CA ASP A 130 -13.44 -18.40 -2.60
C ASP A 130 -12.36 -17.56 -3.29
N TYR A 131 -11.15 -17.56 -2.72
CA TYR A 131 -9.91 -17.04 -3.34
C TYR A 131 -9.95 -15.55 -3.75
N TRP A 132 -8.94 -15.07 -4.46
CA TRP A 132 -8.92 -13.71 -5.02
C TRP A 132 -9.95 -13.51 -6.13
N ASP A 133 -10.45 -12.29 -6.28
CA ASP A 133 -11.32 -11.90 -7.38
C ASP A 133 -10.49 -11.67 -8.65
N ALA A 134 -10.72 -12.49 -9.68
CA ALA A 134 -9.87 -12.50 -10.88
C ALA A 134 -10.12 -11.32 -11.83
N ASP A 135 -11.15 -10.52 -11.57
CA ASP A 135 -11.54 -9.33 -12.33
C ASP A 135 -11.04 -8.02 -11.69
N LYS A 136 -10.31 -8.08 -10.57
CA LYS A 136 -9.80 -6.91 -9.87
C LYS A 136 -8.33 -6.60 -10.15
N ILE A 137 -8.04 -5.30 -10.23
CA ILE A 137 -6.68 -4.76 -10.34
C ILE A 137 -6.03 -4.59 -8.95
N PRO A 138 -6.65 -3.91 -7.98
CA PRO A 138 -6.19 -3.88 -6.59
C PRO A 138 -6.69 -5.14 -5.86
N GLU A 139 -5.82 -6.13 -5.68
CA GLU A 139 -6.18 -7.39 -5.03
C GLU A 139 -6.04 -7.35 -3.51
N ASP A 140 -5.09 -6.57 -3.00
CA ASP A 140 -4.67 -6.60 -1.60
C ASP A 140 -5.82 -6.24 -0.63
N TRP A 141 -6.38 -5.04 -0.77
CA TRP A 141 -7.52 -4.59 0.02
C TRP A 141 -8.79 -5.33 -0.39
N GLY A 142 -8.89 -5.71 -1.67
CA GLY A 142 -9.99 -6.50 -2.19
C GLY A 142 -10.18 -7.82 -1.43
N ILE A 143 -9.11 -8.62 -1.28
CA ILE A 143 -9.18 -9.88 -0.53
C ILE A 143 -9.46 -9.65 0.95
N PHE A 144 -8.93 -8.56 1.54
CA PHE A 144 -9.21 -8.21 2.93
C PHE A 144 -10.71 -8.03 3.16
N PHE A 145 -11.34 -7.13 2.41
CA PHE A 145 -12.74 -6.81 2.60
C PHE A 145 -13.66 -7.94 2.15
N LYS A 146 -13.29 -8.66 1.07
CA LYS A 146 -13.97 -9.89 0.67
C LYS A 146 -14.02 -10.88 1.82
N ALA A 147 -12.87 -11.16 2.43
CA ALA A 147 -12.81 -12.04 3.57
C ALA A 147 -13.61 -11.47 4.75
N TYR A 148 -13.46 -10.19 5.06
CA TYR A 148 -14.06 -9.52 6.22
C TYR A 148 -15.59 -9.65 6.21
N TYR A 149 -16.23 -9.34 5.08
CA TYR A 149 -17.66 -9.48 4.94
C TYR A 149 -18.10 -10.95 4.90
N LYS A 150 -17.35 -11.81 4.20
CA LYS A 150 -17.71 -13.22 4.05
C LYS A 150 -17.74 -13.97 5.39
N VAL A 151 -16.76 -13.69 6.26
CA VAL A 151 -16.59 -14.43 7.52
C VAL A 151 -17.32 -13.79 8.70
N GLY A 152 -18.07 -12.70 8.48
CA GLY A 152 -18.84 -12.01 9.51
C GLY A 152 -18.00 -11.13 10.44
N GLY A 153 -16.95 -10.49 9.89
CA GLY A 153 -16.07 -9.57 10.64
C GLY A 153 -15.00 -10.27 11.46
N GLY A 154 -14.34 -9.50 12.34
CA GLY A 154 -13.30 -10.01 13.24
C GLY A 154 -12.02 -10.49 12.54
N LEU A 155 -11.76 -10.02 11.32
CA LEU A 155 -10.47 -10.19 10.64
C LEU A 155 -9.52 -9.07 11.05
N GLU A 156 -8.31 -9.47 11.41
CA GLU A 156 -7.25 -8.51 11.76
C GLU A 156 -5.98 -8.78 10.95
N VAL A 157 -5.13 -7.77 10.89
CA VAL A 157 -3.78 -7.88 10.34
C VAL A 157 -2.79 -7.86 11.49
N GLU A 158 -1.99 -8.90 11.59
CA GLU A 158 -0.90 -9.01 12.54
C GLU A 158 0.43 -8.64 11.86
N PRO A 159 1.14 -7.59 12.32
CA PRO A 159 2.41 -7.21 11.74
C PRO A 159 3.52 -8.23 12.05
N ILE A 160 4.35 -8.51 11.05
CA ILE A 160 5.66 -9.14 11.20
C ILE A 160 6.69 -8.01 11.19
N TYR A 161 7.28 -7.71 12.36
CA TYR A 161 8.30 -6.66 12.51
C TYR A 161 9.69 -7.08 11.99
N LEU A 162 9.71 -7.73 10.82
CA LEU A 162 10.92 -8.04 10.07
C LEU A 162 10.84 -7.32 8.72
N PRO A 163 11.96 -6.78 8.23
CA PRO A 163 11.98 -6.07 6.96
C PRO A 163 11.71 -7.02 5.79
N LEU A 164 10.98 -6.50 4.82
CA LEU A 164 10.86 -7.06 3.47
C LEU A 164 11.35 -6.00 2.50
N HIS A 165 12.44 -6.27 1.78
CA HIS A 165 12.92 -5.32 0.79
C HIS A 165 12.27 -5.59 -0.57
N ALA A 166 11.71 -4.55 -1.16
CA ALA A 166 11.12 -4.55 -2.50
C ALA A 166 11.85 -3.54 -3.40
N ASP A 167 11.73 -3.71 -4.70
CA ASP A 167 12.20 -2.75 -5.69
C ASP A 167 11.22 -1.58 -5.78
N ALA A 168 11.78 -0.37 -5.79
CA ALA A 168 11.11 0.81 -6.31
C ALA A 168 10.96 0.71 -7.84
N ALA A 169 9.97 1.39 -8.41
CA ALA A 169 9.78 1.43 -9.86
C ALA A 169 11.03 2.00 -10.55
N GLN A 170 11.66 1.18 -11.40
CA GLN A 170 12.87 1.51 -12.15
C GLN A 170 12.73 0.98 -13.58
N SER A 171 13.14 1.80 -14.55
CA SER A 171 13.16 1.44 -15.96
C SER A 171 14.48 1.89 -16.59
N SER A 172 14.71 1.45 -17.83
CA SER A 172 15.92 1.68 -18.63
C SER A 172 16.39 3.13 -18.81
N SER A 173 15.57 4.14 -18.51
CA SER A 173 16.00 5.55 -18.60
C SER A 173 15.29 6.43 -17.57
N PHE A 174 15.85 7.61 -17.27
CA PHE A 174 15.29 8.58 -16.33
C PHE A 174 13.79 8.84 -16.58
N TRP A 175 13.43 9.24 -17.81
CA TRP A 175 12.04 9.55 -18.16
C TRP A 175 11.11 8.34 -18.10
N LYS A 176 11.61 7.16 -18.49
CA LYS A 176 10.82 5.93 -18.38
C LYS A 176 10.58 5.56 -16.92
N THR A 177 11.57 5.76 -16.04
CA THR A 177 11.44 5.57 -14.59
C THR A 177 10.38 6.49 -14.00
N LEU A 178 10.38 7.78 -14.34
CA LEU A 178 9.33 8.71 -13.90
C LEU A 178 7.94 8.25 -14.35
N LYS A 179 7.79 7.90 -15.63
CA LYS A 179 6.52 7.42 -16.17
C LYS A 179 6.07 6.13 -15.47
N ASN A 180 6.98 5.19 -15.24
CA ASN A 180 6.70 3.92 -14.59
C ASN A 180 6.26 4.12 -13.12
N GLN A 181 6.91 5.03 -12.38
CA GLN A 181 6.50 5.40 -11.02
C GLN A 181 5.09 6.00 -10.99
N TYR A 182 4.79 6.92 -11.92
CA TYR A 182 3.47 7.54 -12.05
C TYR A 182 2.38 6.47 -12.29
N GLU A 183 2.62 5.57 -13.24
CA GLU A 183 1.72 4.47 -13.58
C GLU A 183 1.49 3.51 -12.41
N GLN A 184 2.54 3.19 -11.63
CA GLN A 184 2.43 2.35 -10.44
C GLN A 184 1.52 3.00 -9.39
N TYR A 185 1.72 4.28 -9.09
CA TYR A 185 0.93 4.96 -8.06
C TYR A 185 -0.51 5.21 -8.51
N ARG A 186 -0.75 5.45 -9.80
CA ARG A 186 -2.11 5.50 -10.35
C ARG A 186 -2.82 4.15 -10.18
N ARG A 187 -2.12 3.04 -10.42
CA ARG A 187 -2.68 1.69 -10.20
C ARG A 187 -3.01 1.45 -8.73
N TRP A 188 -2.19 1.94 -7.80
CA TRP A 188 -2.49 1.84 -6.37
C TRP A 188 -3.68 2.69 -5.97
N ALA A 189 -3.75 3.94 -6.43
CA ALA A 189 -4.88 4.83 -6.19
C ALA A 189 -6.19 4.35 -6.86
N TRP A 190 -6.10 3.47 -7.86
CA TRP A 190 -7.26 2.79 -8.41
C TRP A 190 -8.00 1.93 -7.37
N GLY A 191 -7.39 1.64 -6.21
CA GLY A 191 -8.04 1.04 -5.04
C GLY A 191 -9.38 1.69 -4.67
N ALA A 192 -9.57 2.98 -4.94
CA ALA A 192 -10.85 3.68 -4.78
C ALA A 192 -12.01 3.04 -5.56
N SER A 193 -11.75 2.20 -6.56
CA SER A 193 -12.79 1.44 -7.26
C SER A 193 -13.56 0.48 -6.34
N ASP A 194 -12.93 0.01 -5.26
CA ASP A 194 -13.55 -0.91 -4.31
C ASP A 194 -14.52 -0.21 -3.35
N ASP A 195 -14.46 1.12 -3.20
CA ASP A 195 -15.26 1.87 -2.22
C ASP A 195 -16.75 1.62 -2.37
N SER A 196 -17.24 1.63 -3.61
CA SER A 196 -18.66 1.40 -3.90
C SER A 196 -19.14 0.02 -3.40
N TRP A 197 -18.31 -1.00 -3.57
CA TRP A 197 -18.59 -2.36 -3.14
C TRP A 197 -18.49 -2.49 -1.62
N ILE A 198 -17.50 -1.86 -0.99
CA ILE A 198 -17.34 -1.84 0.48
C ILE A 198 -18.54 -1.12 1.13
N ILE A 199 -18.93 0.06 0.63
CA ILE A 199 -20.11 0.80 1.11
C ILE A 199 -21.37 -0.04 0.98
N LYS A 200 -21.58 -0.68 -0.18
CA LYS A 200 -22.73 -1.56 -0.40
C LYS A 200 -22.79 -2.68 0.64
N ASN A 201 -21.69 -3.38 0.88
CA ASN A 201 -21.67 -4.45 1.87
C ASN A 201 -21.84 -3.93 3.31
N TYR A 202 -21.29 -2.76 3.64
CA TYR A 202 -21.53 -2.10 4.92
C TYR A 202 -23.03 -1.86 5.18
N LEU A 203 -23.78 -1.45 4.16
CA LEU A 203 -25.22 -1.16 4.25
C LEU A 203 -26.07 -2.43 4.33
N ILE A 204 -25.68 -3.48 3.61
CA ILE A 204 -26.46 -4.73 3.52
C ILE A 204 -26.17 -5.67 4.70
N ASP A 205 -24.94 -5.67 5.21
CA ASP A 205 -24.56 -6.58 6.29
C ASP A 205 -25.17 -6.16 7.63
N THR A 206 -25.88 -7.08 8.28
CA THR A 206 -26.53 -6.91 9.59
C THR A 206 -25.88 -7.72 10.71
N LYS A 207 -24.87 -8.53 10.39
CA LYS A 207 -24.26 -9.48 11.33
C LYS A 207 -23.02 -8.91 12.00
N ILE A 208 -22.28 -8.07 11.30
CA ILE A 208 -21.04 -7.48 11.76
C ILE A 208 -21.35 -6.35 12.75
N PRO A 209 -20.66 -6.30 13.92
CA PRO A 209 -20.84 -5.22 14.88
C PRO A 209 -20.67 -3.84 14.24
N PHE A 210 -21.60 -2.92 14.53
CA PHE A 210 -21.66 -1.61 13.89
C PHE A 210 -20.32 -0.88 13.94
N TRP A 211 -19.70 -0.77 15.12
CA TRP A 211 -18.44 -0.04 15.27
C TRP A 211 -17.27 -0.70 14.53
N ASP A 212 -17.23 -2.03 14.43
CA ASP A 212 -16.17 -2.75 13.69
C ASP A 212 -16.24 -2.43 12.19
N LYS A 213 -17.44 -2.48 11.59
CA LYS A 213 -17.58 -2.13 10.17
C LYS A 213 -17.49 -0.62 9.89
N THR A 214 -17.95 0.22 10.82
CA THR A 214 -17.92 1.69 10.67
C THR A 214 -16.50 2.24 10.74
N THR A 215 -15.66 1.76 11.65
CA THR A 215 -14.26 2.22 11.74
C THR A 215 -13.46 1.81 10.50
N ARG A 216 -13.66 0.58 10.01
CA ARG A 216 -13.01 0.09 8.78
C ARG A 216 -13.46 0.85 7.55
N LEU A 217 -14.77 1.04 7.37
CA LEU A 217 -15.29 1.85 6.27
C LEU A 217 -14.75 3.28 6.34
N GLY A 218 -14.82 3.91 7.52
CA GLY A 218 -14.31 5.26 7.74
C GLY A 218 -12.84 5.39 7.40
N PHE A 219 -12.02 4.41 7.78
CA PHE A 219 -10.60 4.37 7.44
C PHE A 219 -10.35 4.24 5.94
N VAL A 220 -11.06 3.34 5.25
CA VAL A 220 -10.90 3.16 3.79
C VAL A 220 -11.26 4.43 3.04
N LEU A 221 -12.44 4.98 3.32
CA LEU A 221 -12.90 6.19 2.65
C LEU A 221 -11.96 7.35 2.94
N TRP A 222 -11.51 7.49 4.19
CA TRP A 222 -10.51 8.50 4.54
C TRP A 222 -9.20 8.29 3.78
N ALA A 223 -8.67 7.06 3.73
CA ALA A 223 -7.41 6.77 3.08
C ALA A 223 -7.47 7.04 1.57
N HIS A 224 -8.51 6.57 0.88
CA HIS A 224 -8.68 6.78 -0.55
C HIS A 224 -8.95 8.26 -0.88
N PHE A 225 -9.88 8.93 -0.19
CA PHE A 225 -10.18 10.34 -0.47
C PHE A 225 -9.01 11.27 -0.14
N MET A 226 -8.33 11.06 0.98
CA MET A 226 -7.27 11.96 1.41
C MET A 226 -5.99 11.77 0.62
N TRP A 227 -5.81 10.64 -0.07
CA TRP A 227 -4.62 10.39 -0.90
C TRP A 227 -4.37 11.50 -1.94
N PRO A 228 -5.27 11.79 -2.90
CA PRO A 228 -5.05 12.87 -3.85
C PRO A 228 -5.16 14.28 -3.24
N VAL A 229 -5.83 14.43 -2.10
CA VAL A 229 -6.21 15.73 -1.53
C VAL A 229 -5.15 16.30 -0.59
N ASN A 230 -4.46 15.45 0.18
CA ASN A 230 -3.53 15.86 1.24
C ASN A 230 -2.45 16.84 0.75
N TRP A 231 -1.91 16.62 -0.44
CA TRP A 231 -0.87 17.50 -0.99
C TRP A 231 -1.38 18.93 -1.18
N PHE A 232 -2.60 19.10 -1.72
CA PHE A 232 -3.17 20.43 -1.94
C PHE A 232 -3.48 21.12 -0.62
N LEU A 233 -4.06 20.41 0.35
CA LEU A 233 -4.37 20.96 1.66
C LEU A 233 -3.11 21.46 2.38
N ILE A 234 -2.04 20.66 2.37
CA ILE A 234 -0.79 20.98 3.08
C ILE A 234 0.00 22.07 2.34
N THR A 235 0.10 22.00 1.01
CA THR A 235 1.03 22.85 0.24
C THR A 235 0.42 24.19 -0.12
N ILE A 236 -0.86 24.22 -0.53
CA ILE A 236 -1.52 25.45 -1.01
C ILE A 236 -2.81 25.79 -0.26
N GLY A 237 -3.30 24.91 0.62
CA GLY A 237 -4.59 25.06 1.29
C GLY A 237 -4.67 26.28 2.21
N LEU A 238 -3.53 26.74 2.73
CA LEU A 238 -3.45 27.93 3.59
C LEU A 238 -3.41 29.24 2.79
N THR A 239 -2.79 29.20 1.61
CA THR A 239 -2.64 30.37 0.73
C THR A 239 -3.85 30.56 -0.16
N LEU A 240 -4.61 29.51 -0.45
CA LEU A 240 -5.73 29.57 -1.39
C LEU A 240 -6.88 30.48 -0.90
N PRO A 241 -7.34 30.43 0.36
CA PRO A 241 -8.41 31.32 0.83
C PRO A 241 -8.03 32.81 0.80
N THR A 242 -6.80 33.15 1.17
CA THR A 242 -6.31 34.54 1.15
C THR A 242 -6.09 35.05 -0.28
N LEU A 243 -5.67 34.17 -1.20
CA LEU A 243 -5.55 34.49 -2.62
C LEU A 243 -6.91 34.75 -3.28
N LEU A 244 -7.91 33.90 -3.00
CA LEU A 244 -9.26 34.01 -3.56
C LEU A 244 -10.06 35.15 -2.94
N ASN A 245 -9.88 35.41 -1.65
CA ASN A 245 -10.54 36.48 -0.93
C ASN A 245 -9.55 37.21 -0.01
N PRO A 246 -8.94 38.31 -0.48
CA PRO A 246 -8.01 39.10 0.33
C PRO A 246 -8.61 39.63 1.64
N ALA A 247 -9.94 39.79 1.73
CA ALA A 247 -10.60 40.19 2.98
C ALA A 247 -10.50 39.10 4.06
N PHE A 248 -10.39 37.82 3.68
CA PHE A 248 -10.20 36.72 4.64
C PHE A 248 -8.92 36.90 5.45
N GLY A 249 -7.84 37.38 4.84
CA GLY A 249 -6.56 37.65 5.52
C GLY A 249 -6.64 38.72 6.61
N ARG A 250 -7.70 39.55 6.61
CA ARG A 250 -7.96 40.56 7.64
C ARG A 250 -8.82 40.05 8.81
N THR A 251 -9.29 38.81 8.73
CA THR A 251 -10.08 38.19 9.80
C THR A 251 -9.15 37.54 10.84
N THR A 252 -9.69 37.32 12.05
CA THR A 252 -8.98 36.55 13.10
C THR A 252 -8.56 35.18 12.61
N LEU A 253 -9.40 34.50 11.82
CA LEU A 253 -9.08 33.19 11.24
C LEU A 253 -7.96 33.30 10.19
N GLY A 254 -8.01 34.29 9.30
CA GLY A 254 -6.98 34.52 8.30
C GLY A 254 -5.61 34.82 8.89
N PHE A 255 -5.56 35.43 10.09
CA PHE A 255 -4.32 35.62 10.84
C PHE A 255 -3.88 34.37 11.63
N MET A 256 -4.81 33.69 12.29
CA MET A 256 -4.49 32.56 13.18
C MET A 256 -4.15 31.26 12.45
N VAL A 257 -4.83 30.97 11.33
CA VAL A 257 -4.66 29.71 10.59
C VAL A 257 -3.21 29.55 10.07
N PRO A 258 -2.61 30.52 9.37
CA PRO A 258 -1.21 30.41 8.93
C PRO A 258 -0.23 30.25 10.10
N LYS A 259 -0.47 30.94 11.22
CA LYS A 259 0.38 30.86 12.41
C LYS A 259 0.33 29.46 13.04
N LEU A 260 -0.87 28.93 13.26
CA LEU A 260 -1.04 27.57 13.80
C LEU A 260 -0.45 26.52 12.86
N SER A 261 -0.69 26.64 11.56
CA SER A 261 -0.12 25.71 10.59
C SER A 261 1.40 25.80 10.53
N SER A 262 2.00 26.98 10.63
CA SER A 262 3.45 27.14 10.71
C SER A 262 4.03 26.41 11.93
N TYR A 263 3.38 26.49 13.10
CA TYR A 263 3.80 25.72 14.28
C TYR A 263 3.70 24.21 14.05
N ILE A 264 2.59 23.73 13.49
CA ILE A 264 2.37 22.30 13.21
C ILE A 264 3.41 21.78 12.21
N LEU A 265 3.67 22.52 11.12
CA LEU A 265 4.65 22.16 10.11
C LEU A 265 6.08 22.19 10.68
N THR A 266 6.40 23.15 11.55
CA THR A 266 7.69 23.21 12.23
C THR A 266 7.89 22.02 13.16
N ALA A 267 6.87 21.66 13.95
CA ALA A 267 6.91 20.46 14.79
C ALA A 267 7.04 19.18 13.94
N SER A 268 6.31 19.10 12.83
CA SER A 268 6.37 17.98 11.89
C SER A 268 7.75 17.84 11.23
N LEU A 269 8.43 18.96 10.96
CA LEU A 269 9.79 18.96 10.42
C LEU A 269 10.79 18.31 11.39
N VAL A 270 10.65 18.53 12.70
CA VAL A 270 11.51 17.86 13.71
C VAL A 270 11.30 16.34 13.65
N PHE A 271 10.06 15.87 13.56
CA PHE A 271 9.77 14.44 13.42
C PHE A 271 10.27 13.88 12.08
N LEU A 272 10.15 14.64 10.99
CA LEU A 272 10.70 14.25 9.69
C LEU A 272 12.21 14.07 9.76
N LEU A 273 12.95 14.99 10.40
CA LEU A 273 14.39 14.86 10.58
C LEU A 273 14.76 13.60 11.38
N SER A 274 14.03 13.31 12.46
CA SER A 274 14.19 12.07 13.23
C SER A 274 13.93 10.83 12.38
N LEU A 275 12.90 10.85 11.53
CA LEU A 275 12.58 9.74 10.63
C LEU A 275 13.65 9.56 9.54
N ILE A 276 14.21 10.64 9.00
CA ILE A 276 15.33 10.58 8.03
C ILE A 276 16.57 9.97 8.69
N PHE A 277 16.83 10.28 9.97
CA PHE A 277 17.91 9.66 10.72
C PHE A 277 17.69 8.15 10.88
N ILE A 278 16.49 7.74 11.30
CA ILE A 278 16.13 6.32 11.44
C ILE A 278 16.18 5.59 10.10
N ASP A 279 15.68 6.22 9.03
CA ASP A 279 15.73 5.70 7.66
C ASP A 279 17.17 5.41 7.22
N ASN A 280 18.12 6.30 7.52
CA ASN A 280 19.53 6.07 7.21
C ASN A 280 20.14 4.84 7.91
N ILE A 281 19.58 4.40 9.04
CA ILE A 281 20.01 3.18 9.74
C ILE A 281 19.47 1.94 9.04
N TYR A 282 18.19 1.96 8.63
CA TYR A 282 17.53 0.80 8.00
C TYR A 282 17.85 0.66 6.51
N LYS A 283 18.21 1.75 5.85
CA LYS A 283 18.57 1.75 4.44
C LYS A 283 19.82 0.90 4.20
N PRO A 284 19.87 0.12 3.11
CA PRO A 284 21.07 -0.62 2.74
C PRO A 284 22.26 0.32 2.59
N LYS A 285 23.45 -0.16 2.97
CA LYS A 285 24.68 0.58 2.79
C LYS A 285 24.87 0.96 1.33
N ARG A 286 25.36 2.19 1.09
CA ARG A 286 25.73 2.67 -0.24
C ARG A 286 26.67 1.66 -0.93
N PRO A 287 26.34 1.17 -2.12
CA PRO A 287 27.24 0.35 -2.93
C PRO A 287 28.52 1.11 -3.31
N ALA A 288 29.65 0.40 -3.42
CA ALA A 288 30.94 1.01 -3.77
C ALA A 288 30.91 1.75 -5.13
N SER A 289 30.09 1.28 -6.07
CA SER A 289 29.91 1.85 -7.41
C SER A 289 29.26 3.25 -7.43
N ILE A 290 28.60 3.65 -6.36
CA ILE A 290 27.83 4.90 -6.30
C ILE A 290 28.63 5.97 -5.58
N SER A 291 28.78 7.16 -6.14
CA SER A 291 29.57 8.24 -5.52
C SER A 291 29.20 8.54 -4.06
N VAL A 292 30.21 8.74 -3.21
CA VAL A 292 30.02 9.15 -1.80
C VAL A 292 29.26 10.48 -1.71
N TRP A 293 29.50 11.39 -2.66
CA TRP A 293 28.79 12.66 -2.74
C TRP A 293 27.27 12.49 -2.86
N ARG A 294 26.79 11.44 -3.55
CA ARG A 294 25.35 11.15 -3.65
C ARG A 294 24.74 10.77 -2.30
N SER A 295 25.52 10.11 -1.43
CA SER A 295 25.09 9.79 -0.07
C SER A 295 25.04 11.03 0.83
N ILE A 296 25.98 11.96 0.66
CA ILE A 296 26.01 13.22 1.41
C ILE A 296 24.86 14.14 0.97
N LEU A 297 24.53 14.15 -0.32
CA LEU A 297 23.45 14.96 -0.87
C LEU A 297 22.05 14.39 -0.57
N PHE A 298 21.95 13.13 -0.16
CA PHE A 298 20.67 12.45 0.04
C PHE A 298 19.70 13.20 0.98
N PRO A 299 20.11 13.69 2.17
CA PRO A 299 19.21 14.46 3.03
C PRO A 299 18.66 15.73 2.37
N PHE A 300 19.41 16.33 1.44
CA PHE A 300 18.98 17.51 0.69
C PHE A 300 17.97 17.17 -0.42
N GLU A 301 17.88 15.91 -0.86
CA GLU A 301 16.88 15.49 -1.85
C GLU A 301 15.45 15.69 -1.33
N PHE A 302 15.22 15.69 -0.01
CA PHE A 302 13.89 15.93 0.57
C PHE A 302 13.34 17.33 0.30
N ILE A 303 14.16 18.29 -0.15
CA ILE A 303 13.68 19.57 -0.69
C ILE A 303 12.76 19.35 -1.91
N LEU A 304 12.93 18.23 -2.63
CA LEU A 304 12.07 17.85 -3.75
C LEU A 304 10.71 17.30 -3.29
N MET A 305 10.46 17.11 -1.99
CA MET A 305 9.23 16.49 -1.48
C MET A 305 7.94 17.17 -1.99
N PRO A 306 7.81 18.51 -2.05
CA PRO A 306 6.60 19.13 -2.61
C PRO A 306 6.41 18.81 -4.09
N ILE A 307 7.49 18.79 -4.88
CA ILE A 307 7.43 18.50 -6.32
C ILE A 307 7.14 17.01 -6.54
N ALA A 308 7.90 16.13 -5.87
CA ALA A 308 7.70 14.69 -5.95
C ALA A 308 6.31 14.27 -5.45
N GLY A 309 5.83 14.89 -4.37
CA GLY A 309 4.48 14.66 -3.84
C GLY A 309 3.38 15.10 -4.79
N LEU A 310 3.59 16.15 -5.59
CA LEU A 310 2.62 16.53 -6.61
C LEU A 310 2.56 15.46 -7.72
N PHE A 311 3.70 15.20 -8.37
CA PHE A 311 3.76 14.36 -9.56
C PHE A 311 3.67 12.86 -9.29
N PHE A 312 4.16 12.41 -8.15
CA PHE A 312 4.20 10.99 -7.74
C PHE A 312 3.42 10.77 -6.46
N ASN A 313 2.36 11.53 -6.19
CA ASN A 313 1.39 11.18 -5.15
C ASN A 313 -0.01 11.73 -5.49
N ALA A 314 -0.13 13.06 -5.54
CA ALA A 314 -1.41 13.73 -5.72
C ALA A 314 -2.00 13.56 -7.13
N LEU A 315 -1.21 13.83 -8.17
CA LEU A 315 -1.67 13.74 -9.56
C LEU A 315 -2.04 12.31 -10.00
N PRO A 316 -1.27 11.25 -9.69
CA PRO A 316 -1.68 9.88 -9.99
C PRO A 316 -3.01 9.50 -9.30
N GLY A 317 -3.20 9.96 -8.06
CA GLY A 317 -4.45 9.76 -7.32
C GLY A 317 -5.65 10.46 -7.97
N LEU A 318 -5.48 11.73 -8.36
CA LEU A 318 -6.50 12.47 -9.10
C LEU A 318 -6.80 11.83 -10.47
N ASP A 319 -5.79 11.36 -11.19
CA ASP A 319 -5.98 10.66 -12.47
C ASP A 319 -6.81 9.39 -12.28
N ALA A 320 -6.50 8.57 -11.27
CA ALA A 320 -7.30 7.37 -10.96
C ALA A 320 -8.76 7.71 -10.61
N HIS A 321 -8.98 8.68 -9.71
CA HIS A 321 -10.32 9.06 -9.26
C HIS A 321 -11.16 9.67 -10.38
N THR A 322 -10.59 10.59 -11.16
CA THR A 322 -11.30 11.25 -12.27
C THR A 322 -11.63 10.27 -13.39
N ARG A 323 -10.74 9.31 -13.68
CA ARG A 323 -11.04 8.21 -14.61
C ARG A 323 -12.20 7.36 -14.14
N LEU A 324 -12.25 6.99 -12.86
CA LEU A 324 -13.39 6.26 -12.28
C LEU A 324 -14.69 7.06 -12.45
N MET A 325 -14.69 8.35 -12.11
CA MET A 325 -15.85 9.24 -12.26
C MET A 325 -16.33 9.34 -13.72
N LEU A 326 -15.40 9.31 -14.68
CA LEU A 326 -15.69 9.43 -16.11
C LEU A 326 -15.89 8.07 -16.81
N GLY A 327 -15.90 6.95 -16.09
CA GLY A 327 -16.05 5.60 -16.66
C GLY A 327 -14.86 5.15 -17.53
N LYS A 328 -13.69 5.78 -17.40
CA LYS A 328 -12.47 5.47 -18.16
C LYS A 328 -11.60 4.45 -17.43
N TYR A 329 -12.09 3.22 -17.31
CA TYR A 329 -11.42 2.14 -16.58
C TYR A 329 -9.99 1.88 -17.06
N ILE A 330 -9.04 1.70 -16.13
CA ILE A 330 -7.66 1.36 -16.46
C ILE A 330 -7.52 -0.14 -16.74
N GLN A 331 -6.51 -0.49 -17.54
CA GLN A 331 -6.05 -1.87 -17.69
C GLN A 331 -4.83 -2.11 -16.79
N TYR A 332 -4.70 -3.32 -16.27
CA TYR A 332 -3.52 -3.69 -15.49
C TYR A 332 -2.26 -3.61 -16.36
N LYS A 333 -1.24 -2.95 -15.84
CA LYS A 333 0.08 -2.89 -16.46
C LYS A 333 1.13 -3.27 -15.41
N VAL A 334 1.95 -4.26 -15.76
CA VAL A 334 3.08 -4.69 -14.91
C VAL A 334 4.05 -3.52 -14.76
N THR A 335 4.41 -3.21 -13.52
CA THR A 335 5.44 -2.21 -13.22
C THR A 335 6.81 -2.77 -13.58
N GLU A 336 7.56 -2.06 -14.43
CA GLU A 336 8.92 -2.44 -14.78
C GLU A 336 9.85 -2.25 -13.57
N LYS A 337 10.74 -3.20 -13.33
CA LYS A 337 11.73 -3.20 -12.24
C LYS A 337 13.02 -3.78 -12.81
N VAL A 338 13.74 -2.96 -13.60
CA VAL A 338 14.91 -3.35 -14.40
C VAL A 338 16.19 -2.68 -13.93
#